data_AF-A0A1V2PHE6-F1
#
_entry.id   AF-A0A1V2PHE6-F1
#
_cell.length_a   1.000
_cell.length_b   1.000
_cell.length_c   1.000
_cell.angle_alpha   90.00
_cell.angle_beta   90.00
_cell.angle_gamma   90.00
#
_symmetry.space_group_name_H-M   'P 1'
#
loop_
_entity.id
_entity.type
_entity.pdbx_description
1 polymer ?
#
loop_
_entity_poly.entity_id
_entity_poly.type
_entity_poly.pdbx_seq_one_letter_code
_entity_poly.pdbx_strand_id
1 'polypeptide(L)'
;MARMYYQLPEPEPVRHVRHDRPAVAIGNASLLGVGYLMLGRRAWAVATALVTIGLVVLLGTVVPGVWFEVLFLVWWAALIAHGWYLAGKPSRAAAVRRPRLLALLMAVPVVAAVGYVRFDAARVEDSIVEARDGGDCGKARSALDRIWLGHTIVDGPMTVRSERTAQACDRLAKTKETLEIAASRRDPDGLRSSYHELAAVLTDLPGHDKMVGTVLDGFLGSLSGRAPCDLAELTDWLRKRPASRNLLDRSADVVPKIAPAALAGCAEKMAAAADWNGAKGRYQQLLDQYPGHALAAKAQEGVTQATRQLELSRLATLGSNYCTTPATYSGAAPYAKGTTNRAVVHHPDKSATPQIEKLPAEWKADNTQAVMVVCIGAKEFGAAVRTCRYRSLSDSRIQNVTFNKMAFTVKAYELRTGNVVIDTRVEVGGATCPQLITGFEGSVLSDKYVEPSDADIRTAFAPIFTS
;
A
#
# COMPACT_ATOMS: atom_id res chain seq x y z
N MET A 1 12.67 -94.67 -84.86
CA MET A 1 11.90 -93.50 -84.40
C MET A 1 12.59 -92.91 -83.19
N ALA A 2 12.92 -91.62 -83.26
CA ALA A 2 13.92 -90.95 -82.42
C ALA A 2 13.34 -90.42 -81.11
N ARG A 3 14.14 -90.46 -80.04
CA ARG A 3 13.93 -89.79 -78.74
C ARG A 3 14.51 -88.38 -78.79
N MET A 4 13.72 -87.43 -78.27
CA MET A 4 14.04 -86.01 -78.18
C MET A 4 14.57 -85.70 -76.78
N TYR A 5 15.69 -84.98 -76.68
CA TYR A 5 16.22 -84.41 -75.44
C TYR A 5 16.23 -82.87 -75.56
N TYR A 6 15.92 -82.19 -74.47
CA TYR A 6 15.96 -80.72 -74.36
C TYR A 6 17.29 -80.22 -73.77
N GLN A 7 17.69 -79.03 -74.22
CA GLN A 7 18.87 -78.27 -73.81
C GLN A 7 18.67 -77.55 -72.47
N LEU A 8 19.70 -77.58 -71.61
CA LEU A 8 19.84 -76.69 -70.44
C LEU A 8 20.39 -75.32 -70.90
N PRO A 9 19.87 -74.17 -70.39
CA PRO A 9 20.45 -72.86 -70.66
C PRO A 9 21.72 -72.59 -69.84
N GLU A 10 22.65 -71.87 -70.46
CA GLU A 10 23.91 -71.38 -69.93
C GLU A 10 23.70 -70.26 -68.88
N PRO A 11 24.48 -70.17 -67.78
CA PRO A 11 24.32 -69.12 -66.79
C PRO A 11 24.81 -67.76 -67.32
N GLU A 12 23.94 -66.75 -67.26
CA GLU A 12 24.27 -65.35 -67.57
C GLU A 12 25.43 -64.83 -66.68
N PRO A 13 26.42 -64.08 -67.24
CA PRO A 13 27.49 -63.51 -66.44
C PRO A 13 26.95 -62.42 -65.49
N VAL A 14 27.16 -62.64 -64.18
CA VAL A 14 26.81 -61.67 -63.13
C VAL A 14 27.65 -60.39 -63.30
N ARG A 15 27.05 -59.31 -63.81
CA ARG A 15 27.70 -57.99 -63.85
C ARG A 15 27.91 -57.45 -62.43
N HIS A 16 29.16 -57.38 -62.01
CA HIS A 16 29.55 -56.64 -60.81
C HIS A 16 29.50 -55.13 -61.11
N VAL A 17 28.60 -54.42 -60.45
CA VAL A 17 28.50 -52.95 -60.54
C VAL A 17 29.13 -52.34 -59.29
N ARG A 18 30.08 -51.42 -59.47
CA ARG A 18 30.71 -50.68 -58.37
C ARG A 18 29.76 -49.55 -57.95
N HIS A 19 29.42 -49.48 -56.66
CA HIS A 19 28.55 -48.44 -56.13
C HIS A 19 29.27 -47.09 -56.07
N ASP A 20 28.55 -46.00 -56.28
CA ASP A 20 29.07 -44.64 -56.26
C ASP A 20 29.29 -44.16 -54.82
N ARG A 21 30.53 -44.30 -54.33
CA ARG A 21 30.95 -43.96 -52.96
C ARG A 21 30.47 -42.58 -52.46
N PRO A 22 30.65 -41.47 -53.20
CA PRO A 22 30.17 -40.16 -52.75
C PRO A 22 28.63 -40.11 -52.65
N ALA A 23 27.89 -40.79 -53.52
CA ALA A 23 26.43 -40.80 -53.43
C ALA A 23 25.92 -41.53 -52.17
N VAL A 24 26.58 -42.64 -51.80
CA VAL A 24 26.26 -43.38 -50.56
C VAL A 24 26.64 -42.59 -49.30
N ALA A 25 27.80 -41.91 -49.32
CA ALA A 25 28.22 -41.04 -48.23
C ALA A 25 27.26 -39.86 -48.03
N ILE A 26 26.85 -39.18 -49.10
CA ILE A 26 25.83 -38.10 -49.05
C ILE A 26 24.49 -38.64 -48.57
N GLY A 27 24.07 -39.83 -49.04
CA GLY A 27 22.86 -40.49 -48.58
C GLY A 27 22.89 -40.77 -47.07
N ASN A 28 24.01 -41.22 -46.53
CA ASN A 28 24.16 -41.43 -45.07
C ASN A 28 24.33 -40.14 -44.27
N ALA A 29 24.84 -39.06 -44.89
CA ALA A 29 24.92 -37.74 -44.26
C ALA A 29 23.54 -37.16 -43.91
N SER A 30 22.46 -37.65 -44.56
CA SER A 30 21.08 -37.32 -44.20
C SER A 30 20.60 -37.95 -42.88
N LEU A 31 21.37 -38.87 -42.28
CA LEU A 31 21.03 -39.65 -41.08
C LEU A 31 19.79 -40.55 -41.18
N LEU A 32 19.08 -40.54 -42.30
CA LEU A 32 17.87 -41.34 -42.58
C LEU A 32 18.18 -42.74 -43.15
N GLY A 33 19.46 -43.15 -43.14
CA GLY A 33 19.89 -44.46 -43.64
C GLY A 33 19.77 -44.64 -45.16
N VAL A 34 19.61 -43.56 -45.93
CA VAL A 34 19.42 -43.59 -47.39
C VAL A 34 20.61 -44.25 -48.11
N GLY A 35 21.84 -44.01 -47.67
CA GLY A 35 23.02 -44.67 -48.26
C GLY A 35 23.02 -46.19 -48.06
N TYR A 36 22.50 -46.71 -46.93
CA TYR A 36 22.33 -48.15 -46.74
C TYR A 36 21.21 -48.73 -47.62
N LEU A 37 20.13 -47.98 -47.86
CA LEU A 37 19.09 -48.38 -48.81
C LEU A 37 19.63 -48.46 -50.24
N MET A 38 20.49 -47.52 -50.64
CA MET A 38 21.17 -47.53 -51.94
C MET A 38 22.12 -48.73 -52.10
N LEU A 39 22.66 -49.25 -51.00
CA LEU A 39 23.44 -50.49 -50.96
C LEU A 39 22.57 -51.76 -50.87
N GLY A 40 21.24 -51.64 -50.86
CA GLY A 40 20.29 -52.76 -50.71
C GLY A 40 20.20 -53.32 -49.29
N ARG A 41 20.80 -52.66 -48.29
CA ARG A 41 20.93 -53.16 -46.91
C ARG A 41 19.85 -52.59 -45.99
N ARG A 42 18.62 -53.07 -46.16
CA ARG A 42 17.42 -52.57 -45.44
C ARG A 42 17.53 -52.69 -43.92
N ALA A 43 18.06 -53.79 -43.39
CA ALA A 43 18.22 -53.99 -41.95
C ALA A 43 19.14 -52.93 -41.30
N TRP A 44 20.24 -52.57 -41.98
CA TRP A 44 21.15 -51.52 -41.51
C TRP A 44 20.52 -50.14 -41.58
N ALA A 45 19.78 -49.84 -42.65
CA ALA A 45 19.05 -48.58 -42.77
C ALA A 45 18.09 -48.38 -41.57
N VAL A 46 17.28 -49.41 -41.25
CA VAL A 46 16.36 -49.38 -40.11
C VAL A 46 17.10 -49.25 -38.78
N ALA A 47 18.15 -50.05 -38.55
CA ALA A 47 18.92 -49.98 -37.31
C ALA A 47 19.56 -48.60 -37.10
N THR A 48 20.19 -48.03 -38.13
CA THR A 48 20.81 -46.70 -38.02
C THR A 48 19.78 -45.59 -37.89
N ALA A 49 18.61 -45.71 -38.54
CA ALA A 49 17.52 -44.76 -38.37
C ALA A 49 16.97 -44.79 -36.94
N LEU A 50 16.77 -45.98 -36.36
CA LEU A 50 16.33 -46.13 -34.97
C LEU A 50 17.35 -45.55 -33.98
N VAL A 51 18.65 -45.78 -34.19
CA VAL A 51 19.72 -45.20 -33.36
C VAL A 51 19.75 -43.67 -33.50
N THR A 52 19.65 -43.14 -34.72
CA THR A 52 19.56 -41.69 -34.94
C THR A 52 18.33 -41.10 -34.26
N ILE A 53 17.15 -41.71 -34.41
CA ILE A 53 15.92 -41.26 -33.74
C ILE A 53 16.12 -41.27 -32.22
N GLY A 54 16.68 -42.34 -31.66
CA GLY A 54 16.99 -42.43 -30.24
C GLY A 54 17.95 -41.34 -29.77
N LEU A 55 19.01 -41.05 -30.54
CA LEU A 55 19.96 -39.98 -30.23
C LEU A 55 19.33 -38.59 -30.31
N VAL A 56 18.46 -38.32 -31.30
CA VAL A 56 17.72 -37.05 -31.41
C VAL A 56 16.75 -36.88 -30.25
N VAL A 57 16.03 -37.93 -29.86
CA VAL A 57 15.14 -37.92 -28.70
C VAL A 57 15.94 -37.66 -27.42
N LEU A 58 17.06 -38.37 -27.21
CA LEU A 58 17.92 -38.19 -26.03
C LEU A 58 18.54 -36.79 -25.94
N LEU A 59 18.97 -36.23 -27.08
CA LEU A 59 19.47 -34.84 -27.18
C LEU A 59 18.39 -33.84 -26.76
N GLY A 60 17.14 -34.07 -27.17
CA GLY A 60 16.01 -33.19 -26.86
C GLY A 60 15.37 -33.38 -25.47
N THR A 61 15.65 -34.48 -24.76
CA THR A 61 14.87 -34.84 -23.55
C THR A 61 15.68 -35.11 -22.27
N VAL A 62 16.88 -35.71 -22.34
CA VAL A 62 17.51 -36.28 -21.12
C VAL A 62 18.95 -35.80 -20.87
N VAL A 63 19.72 -35.43 -21.90
CA VAL A 63 21.16 -35.18 -21.75
C VAL A 63 21.61 -33.87 -22.43
N PRO A 64 21.33 -32.70 -21.85
CA PRO A 64 21.89 -31.44 -22.35
C PRO A 64 23.39 -31.34 -22.02
N GLY A 65 24.25 -31.17 -23.03
CA GLY A 65 25.67 -30.90 -22.83
C GLY A 65 26.50 -30.99 -24.12
N VAL A 66 27.55 -30.16 -24.20
CA VAL A 66 28.47 -30.07 -25.37
C VAL A 66 29.04 -31.44 -25.75
N TRP A 67 29.25 -32.34 -24.79
CA TRP A 67 29.75 -33.68 -25.05
C TRP A 67 28.78 -34.55 -25.85
N PHE A 68 27.46 -34.38 -25.67
CA PHE A 68 26.45 -35.14 -26.40
C PHE A 68 26.29 -34.61 -27.83
N GLU A 69 26.48 -33.30 -28.03
CA GLU A 69 26.62 -32.71 -29.36
C GLU A 69 27.83 -33.29 -30.10
N VAL A 70 28.98 -33.41 -29.42
CA VAL A 70 30.18 -34.06 -29.96
C VAL A 70 29.91 -35.53 -30.28
N LEU A 71 29.22 -36.28 -29.41
CA LEU A 71 28.84 -37.67 -29.66
C LEU A 71 27.97 -37.81 -30.91
N PHE A 72 27.00 -36.91 -31.09
CA PHE A 72 26.14 -36.89 -32.28
C PHE A 72 26.93 -36.59 -33.55
N LEU A 73 27.87 -35.64 -33.51
CA LEU A 73 28.77 -35.35 -34.63
C LEU A 73 29.69 -36.53 -34.98
N VAL A 74 30.20 -37.23 -33.96
CA VAL A 74 31.00 -38.46 -34.14
C VAL A 74 30.15 -39.57 -34.77
N TRP A 75 28.91 -39.76 -34.31
CA TRP A 75 27.98 -40.71 -34.91
C TRP A 75 27.67 -40.39 -36.37
N TRP A 76 27.41 -39.11 -36.67
CA TRP A 76 27.18 -38.63 -38.04
C TRP A 76 28.40 -38.89 -38.95
N ALA A 77 29.60 -38.55 -38.49
CA ALA A 77 30.85 -38.81 -39.21
C ALA A 77 31.07 -40.32 -39.42
N ALA A 78 30.76 -41.14 -38.42
CA ALA A 78 30.85 -42.60 -38.50
C ALA A 78 29.90 -43.19 -39.55
N LEU A 79 28.66 -42.68 -39.67
CA LEU A 79 27.71 -43.12 -40.70
C LEU A 79 28.18 -42.79 -42.12
N ILE A 80 28.81 -41.64 -42.30
CA ILE A 80 29.43 -41.23 -43.58
C ILE A 80 30.61 -42.14 -43.92
N ALA A 81 31.56 -42.29 -42.98
CA ALA A 81 32.76 -43.11 -43.16
C ALA A 81 32.41 -44.58 -43.41
N HIS A 82 31.46 -45.13 -42.65
CA HIS A 82 31.00 -46.51 -42.80
C HIS A 82 30.26 -46.73 -44.13
N GLY A 83 29.40 -45.80 -44.54
CA GLY A 83 28.75 -45.82 -45.86
C GLY A 83 29.76 -45.81 -47.01
N TRP A 84 30.77 -44.93 -46.92
CA TRP A 84 31.87 -44.83 -47.88
C TRP A 84 32.68 -46.14 -47.97
N TYR A 85 33.02 -46.73 -46.82
CA TYR A 85 33.73 -48.00 -46.74
C TYR A 85 32.94 -49.14 -47.37
N LEU A 86 31.65 -49.26 -47.05
CA LEU A 86 30.77 -50.32 -47.57
C LEU A 86 30.54 -50.21 -49.08
N ALA A 87 30.41 -48.99 -49.62
CA ALA A 87 30.32 -48.76 -51.06
C ALA A 87 31.59 -49.18 -51.83
N GLY A 88 32.70 -49.42 -51.12
CA GLY A 88 33.95 -49.93 -51.68
C GLY A 88 33.98 -51.44 -51.98
N LYS A 89 33.06 -52.24 -51.46
CA LYS A 89 33.05 -53.70 -51.61
C LYS A 89 32.20 -54.13 -52.82
N PRO A 90 32.63 -55.14 -53.62
CA PRO A 90 31.83 -55.65 -54.73
C PRO A 90 30.55 -56.31 -54.19
N SER A 91 29.40 -55.94 -54.75
CA SER A 91 28.08 -56.48 -54.36
C SER A 91 27.16 -56.66 -55.58
N ARG A 92 26.09 -57.44 -55.42
CA ARG A 92 25.06 -57.65 -56.46
C ARG A 92 24.37 -56.32 -56.79
N ALA A 93 24.20 -56.05 -58.09
CA ALA A 93 23.67 -54.79 -58.60
C ALA A 93 22.25 -54.51 -58.08
N ALA A 94 22.07 -53.38 -57.38
CA ALA A 94 20.78 -52.75 -57.20
C ALA A 94 20.62 -51.69 -58.31
N ALA A 95 19.58 -51.80 -59.13
CA ALA A 95 19.34 -50.90 -60.25
C ALA A 95 18.81 -49.54 -59.76
N VAL A 96 19.71 -48.58 -59.51
CA VAL A 96 19.33 -47.17 -59.30
C VAL A 96 20.09 -46.30 -60.30
N ARG A 97 19.41 -45.84 -61.35
CA ARG A 97 20.03 -45.13 -62.50
C ARG A 97 20.45 -43.67 -62.22
N ARG A 98 20.11 -43.06 -61.07
CA ARG A 98 20.53 -41.69 -60.69
C ARG A 98 20.76 -41.51 -59.17
N PRO A 99 21.82 -42.10 -58.59
CA PRO A 99 22.03 -42.14 -57.14
C PRO A 99 22.40 -40.77 -56.51
N ARG A 100 23.14 -39.90 -57.20
CA ARG A 100 23.62 -38.61 -56.67
C ARG A 100 22.52 -37.57 -56.47
N LEU A 101 21.62 -37.43 -57.46
CA LEU A 101 20.56 -36.43 -57.43
C LEU A 101 19.56 -36.73 -56.31
N LEU A 102 19.23 -38.01 -56.11
CA LEU A 102 18.29 -38.46 -55.09
C LEU A 102 18.85 -38.29 -53.67
N ALA A 103 20.14 -38.56 -53.47
CA ALA A 103 20.81 -38.35 -52.18
C ALA A 103 20.91 -36.86 -51.83
N LEU A 104 21.26 -36.00 -52.80
CA LEU A 104 21.28 -34.54 -52.60
C LEU A 104 19.88 -33.97 -52.37
N LEU A 105 18.87 -34.42 -53.12
CA LEU A 105 17.47 -34.00 -52.94
C LEU A 105 16.91 -34.34 -51.57
N MET A 106 17.45 -35.35 -50.88
CA MET A 106 17.01 -35.72 -49.52
C MET A 106 17.86 -35.07 -48.43
N ALA A 107 19.17 -34.95 -48.61
CA ALA A 107 20.06 -34.39 -47.58
C ALA A 107 19.97 -32.85 -47.48
N VAL A 108 19.89 -32.15 -48.61
CA VAL A 108 19.89 -30.68 -48.63
C VAL A 108 18.66 -30.08 -47.92
N PRO A 109 17.42 -30.56 -48.14
CA PRO A 109 16.26 -30.01 -47.43
C PRO A 109 16.32 -30.24 -45.92
N VAL A 110 16.86 -31.38 -45.47
CA VAL A 110 16.97 -31.69 -44.04
C VAL A 110 17.97 -30.76 -43.35
N VAL A 111 19.16 -30.58 -43.94
CA VAL A 111 20.17 -29.67 -43.39
C VAL A 111 19.70 -28.22 -43.46
N ALA A 112 19.06 -27.81 -44.56
CA ALA A 112 18.49 -26.47 -44.70
C ALA A 112 17.37 -26.22 -43.68
N ALA A 113 16.49 -27.19 -43.43
CA ALA A 113 15.44 -27.08 -42.43
C ALA A 113 16.01 -26.96 -41.01
N VAL A 114 16.99 -27.79 -40.64
CA VAL A 114 17.65 -27.71 -39.32
C VAL A 114 18.41 -26.39 -39.17
N GLY A 115 19.13 -25.94 -40.21
CA GLY A 115 19.82 -24.66 -40.22
C GLY A 115 18.87 -23.48 -40.09
N TYR A 116 17.72 -23.52 -40.77
CA TYR A 116 16.67 -22.51 -40.66
C TYR A 116 16.08 -22.47 -39.24
N VAL A 117 15.78 -23.62 -38.65
CA VAL A 117 15.24 -23.70 -37.27
C VAL A 117 16.28 -23.21 -36.25
N ARG A 118 17.57 -23.55 -36.38
CA ARG A 118 18.66 -22.99 -35.56
C ARG A 118 18.71 -21.46 -35.65
N PHE A 119 18.61 -20.93 -36.87
CA PHE A 119 18.67 -19.49 -37.10
C PHE A 119 17.43 -18.77 -36.55
N ASP A 120 16.24 -19.34 -36.71
CA ASP A 120 15.02 -18.79 -36.12
C ASP A 120 15.07 -18.86 -34.58
N ALA A 121 15.60 -19.96 -34.01
CA ALA A 121 15.81 -20.10 -32.57
C ALA A 121 16.68 -18.98 -32.00
N ALA A 122 17.83 -18.69 -32.64
CA ALA A 122 18.72 -17.60 -32.23
C ALA A 122 18.01 -16.24 -32.29
N ARG A 123 17.23 -15.98 -33.35
CA ARG A 123 16.47 -14.72 -33.47
C ARG A 123 15.39 -14.58 -32.39
N VAL A 124 14.70 -15.67 -32.06
CA VAL A 124 13.70 -15.68 -30.99
C VAL A 124 14.38 -15.46 -29.64
N GLU A 125 15.52 -16.11 -29.38
CA GLU A 125 16.29 -15.88 -28.15
C GLU A 125 16.74 -14.42 -28.02
N ASP A 126 17.30 -13.82 -29.08
CA ASP A 126 17.68 -12.41 -29.09
C ASP A 126 16.49 -11.51 -28.76
N SER A 127 15.31 -11.81 -29.31
CA SER A 127 14.08 -11.05 -29.05
C SER A 127 13.65 -11.18 -27.58
N ILE A 128 13.81 -12.35 -26.97
CA ILE A 128 13.49 -12.59 -25.55
C ILE A 128 14.49 -11.87 -24.65
N VAL A 129 15.79 -11.93 -24.97
CA VAL A 129 16.84 -11.22 -24.23
C VAL A 129 16.64 -9.71 -24.32
N GLU A 130 16.37 -9.18 -25.51
CA GLU A 130 16.05 -7.76 -25.70
C GLU A 130 14.82 -7.35 -24.88
N ALA A 131 13.76 -8.16 -24.90
CA ALA A 131 12.56 -7.89 -24.11
C ALA A 131 12.84 -7.95 -22.59
N ARG A 132 13.68 -8.89 -22.13
CA ARG A 132 14.08 -9.01 -20.73
C ARG A 132 14.93 -7.84 -20.27
N ASP A 133 15.91 -7.46 -21.07
CA ASP A 133 16.81 -6.36 -20.78
C ASP A 133 16.06 -5.00 -20.86
N GLY A 134 15.02 -4.93 -21.70
CA GLY A 134 14.06 -3.84 -21.76
C GLY A 134 12.96 -3.88 -20.69
N GLY A 135 12.83 -4.97 -19.92
CA GLY A 135 11.81 -5.12 -18.88
C GLY A 135 10.36 -5.26 -19.40
N ASP A 136 10.17 -5.71 -20.64
CA ASP A 136 8.88 -5.77 -21.34
C ASP A 136 8.36 -7.22 -21.43
N CYS A 137 7.53 -7.60 -20.45
CA CYS A 137 6.90 -8.91 -20.44
C CYS A 137 5.90 -9.14 -21.58
N GLY A 138 5.34 -8.08 -22.17
CA GLY A 138 4.46 -8.21 -23.33
C GLY A 138 5.25 -8.68 -24.56
N LYS A 139 6.37 -8.00 -24.86
CA LYS A 139 7.29 -8.41 -25.93
C LYS A 139 7.89 -9.79 -25.67
N ALA A 140 8.30 -10.07 -24.44
CA ALA A 140 8.85 -11.38 -24.08
C ALA A 140 7.83 -12.49 -24.36
N ARG A 141 6.56 -12.31 -23.98
CA ARG A 141 5.50 -13.30 -24.21
C ARG A 141 5.20 -13.48 -25.70
N SER A 142 5.13 -12.39 -26.47
CA SER A 142 4.98 -12.47 -27.93
C SER A 142 6.15 -13.20 -28.61
N ALA A 143 7.37 -13.09 -28.09
CA ALA A 143 8.52 -13.86 -28.59
C ALA A 143 8.45 -15.33 -28.17
N LEU A 144 8.01 -15.62 -26.93
CA LEU A 144 7.81 -16.98 -26.41
C LEU A 144 6.73 -17.75 -27.18
N ASP A 145 5.65 -17.09 -27.61
CA ASP A 145 4.57 -17.70 -28.40
C ASP A 145 5.03 -18.23 -29.78
N ARG A 146 6.23 -17.83 -30.24
CA ARG A 146 6.85 -18.34 -31.47
C ARG A 146 7.62 -19.64 -31.27
N ILE A 147 7.88 -20.03 -30.01
CA ILE A 147 8.57 -21.28 -29.69
C ILE A 147 7.61 -22.45 -29.92
N TRP A 148 8.10 -23.46 -30.64
CA TRP A 148 7.36 -24.69 -30.94
C TRP A 148 8.32 -25.88 -30.86
N LEU A 149 7.79 -27.11 -30.96
CA LEU A 149 8.54 -28.36 -30.75
C LEU A 149 9.87 -28.47 -31.52
N GLY A 150 9.96 -27.88 -32.72
CA GLY A 150 11.20 -27.85 -33.50
C GLY A 150 12.34 -27.09 -32.82
N HIS A 151 12.03 -26.04 -32.07
CA HIS A 151 13.02 -25.29 -31.28
C HIS A 151 13.58 -26.13 -30.14
N THR A 152 12.74 -26.89 -29.42
CA THR A 152 13.17 -27.77 -28.33
C THR A 152 14.13 -28.88 -28.81
N ILE A 153 13.87 -29.44 -29.99
CA ILE A 153 14.72 -30.49 -30.57
C ILE A 153 16.08 -29.93 -31.00
N VAL A 154 16.09 -28.69 -31.51
CA VAL A 154 17.27 -28.10 -32.14
C VAL A 154 18.12 -27.29 -31.14
N ASP A 155 17.52 -26.74 -30.08
CA ASP A 155 18.16 -25.93 -29.04
C ASP A 155 17.41 -26.03 -27.68
N GLY A 156 17.56 -27.17 -26.99
CA GLY A 156 16.96 -27.39 -25.66
C GLY A 156 17.43 -26.43 -24.55
N PRO A 157 18.71 -26.02 -24.47
CA PRO A 157 19.15 -25.05 -23.47
C PRO A 157 18.46 -23.69 -23.59
N MET A 158 18.22 -23.20 -24.81
CA MET A 158 17.48 -21.96 -25.06
C MET A 158 16.03 -22.06 -24.55
N THR A 159 15.36 -23.20 -24.75
CA THR A 159 13.97 -23.36 -24.28
C THR A 159 13.86 -23.34 -22.76
N VAL A 160 14.81 -23.94 -22.03
CA VAL A 160 14.84 -23.89 -20.56
C VAL A 160 15.05 -22.46 -20.04
N ARG A 161 15.92 -21.66 -20.69
CA ARG A 161 16.09 -20.24 -20.34
C ARG A 161 14.81 -19.44 -20.60
N SER A 162 14.15 -19.72 -21.72
CA SER A 162 12.91 -19.07 -22.14
C SER A 162 11.75 -19.38 -21.19
N GLU A 163 11.64 -20.62 -20.70
CA GLU A 163 10.65 -21.01 -19.67
C GLU A 163 10.81 -20.22 -18.38
N ARG A 164 12.05 -19.94 -17.94
CA ARG A 164 12.30 -19.09 -16.76
C ARG A 164 11.79 -17.66 -16.97
N THR A 165 11.94 -17.10 -18.17
CA THR A 165 11.40 -15.77 -18.49
C THR A 165 9.88 -15.78 -18.56
N ALA A 166 9.28 -16.84 -19.12
CA ALA A 166 7.83 -17.03 -19.10
C ALA A 166 7.30 -17.07 -17.65
N GLN A 167 7.95 -17.85 -16.79
CA GLN A 167 7.63 -17.97 -15.37
C GLN A 167 7.77 -16.63 -14.64
N ALA A 168 8.85 -15.88 -14.90
CA ALA A 168 9.03 -14.55 -14.33
C ALA A 168 7.88 -13.62 -14.71
N CYS A 169 7.51 -13.57 -15.99
CA CYS A 169 6.44 -12.72 -16.47
C CYS A 169 5.07 -13.09 -15.91
N ASP A 170 4.75 -14.38 -15.76
CA ASP A 170 3.50 -14.82 -15.14
C ASP A 170 3.41 -14.44 -13.66
N ARG A 171 4.50 -14.66 -12.90
CA ARG A 171 4.58 -14.24 -11.49
C ARG A 171 4.44 -12.72 -11.36
N LEU A 172 5.13 -11.96 -12.22
CA LEU A 172 5.10 -10.50 -12.20
C LEU A 172 3.74 -9.91 -12.61
N ALA A 173 3.05 -10.50 -13.59
CA ALA A 173 1.70 -10.09 -13.97
C ALA A 173 0.71 -10.26 -12.81
N LYS A 174 0.74 -11.41 -12.14
CA LYS A 174 -0.08 -11.67 -10.95
C LYS A 174 0.27 -10.75 -9.78
N THR A 175 1.56 -10.49 -9.59
CA THR A 175 2.04 -9.58 -8.54
C THR A 175 1.59 -8.15 -8.77
N LYS A 176 1.62 -7.68 -10.03
CA LYS A 176 1.10 -6.36 -10.43
C LYS A 176 -0.37 -6.23 -10.07
N GLU A 177 -1.20 -7.19 -10.46
CA GLU A 177 -2.63 -7.20 -10.12
C GLU A 177 -2.85 -7.18 -8.61
N THR A 178 -2.10 -8.00 -7.88
CA THR A 178 -2.18 -8.08 -6.41
C THR A 178 -1.76 -6.76 -5.75
N LEU A 179 -0.72 -6.08 -6.25
CA LEU A 179 -0.32 -4.74 -5.79
C LEU A 179 -1.44 -3.72 -5.98
N GLU A 180 -2.06 -3.70 -7.16
CA GLU A 180 -3.15 -2.77 -7.47
C GLU A 180 -4.37 -3.00 -6.58
N ILE A 181 -4.75 -4.26 -6.37
CA ILE A 181 -5.85 -4.65 -5.47
C ILE A 181 -5.50 -4.28 -4.02
N ALA A 182 -4.33 -4.67 -3.53
CA ALA A 182 -3.92 -4.42 -2.16
C ALA A 182 -3.86 -2.92 -1.84
N ALA A 183 -3.31 -2.12 -2.77
CA ALA A 183 -3.28 -0.67 -2.60
C ALA A 183 -4.68 -0.04 -2.62
N SER A 184 -5.59 -0.56 -3.43
CA SER A 184 -6.97 -0.05 -3.50
C SER A 184 -7.82 -0.46 -2.29
N ARG A 185 -7.54 -1.63 -1.71
CA ARG A 185 -8.23 -2.12 -0.51
C ARG A 185 -7.58 -1.66 0.80
N ARG A 186 -6.44 -0.96 0.74
CA ARG A 186 -5.63 -0.59 1.91
C ARG A 186 -5.21 -1.81 2.71
N ASP A 187 -4.78 -2.85 2.01
CA ASP A 187 -4.39 -4.14 2.58
C ASP A 187 -2.85 -4.20 2.78
N PRO A 188 -2.36 -3.97 4.01
CA PRO A 188 -0.92 -4.00 4.28
C PRO A 188 -0.31 -5.39 4.14
N ASP A 189 -1.10 -6.45 4.29
CA ASP A 189 -0.64 -7.83 4.17
C ASP A 189 -0.52 -8.22 2.69
N GLY A 190 -1.49 -7.81 1.88
CA GLY A 190 -1.41 -7.91 0.42
C GLY A 190 -0.20 -7.16 -0.15
N LEU A 191 0.07 -5.93 0.31
CA LEU A 191 1.27 -5.18 -0.10
C LEU A 191 2.56 -5.90 0.31
N ARG A 192 2.61 -6.44 1.53
CA ARG A 192 3.77 -7.21 2.02
C ARG A 192 3.99 -8.47 1.19
N SER A 193 2.92 -9.21 0.90
CA SER A 193 2.97 -10.41 0.07
C SER A 193 3.49 -10.09 -1.32
N SER A 194 3.02 -9.01 -1.94
CA SER A 194 3.49 -8.61 -3.27
C SER A 194 4.96 -8.20 -3.29
N TYR A 195 5.42 -7.41 -2.31
CA TYR A 195 6.84 -7.05 -2.22
C TYR A 195 7.73 -8.27 -1.96
N HIS A 196 7.25 -9.23 -1.15
CA HIS A 196 7.92 -10.52 -0.97
C HIS A 196 8.03 -11.26 -2.31
N GLU A 197 6.95 -11.32 -3.07
CA GLU A 197 6.94 -12.00 -4.37
C GLU A 197 7.88 -11.34 -5.38
N LEU A 198 7.94 -10.00 -5.44
CA LEU A 198 8.94 -9.29 -6.24
C LEU A 198 10.37 -9.66 -5.83
N ALA A 199 10.65 -9.76 -4.53
CA ALA A 199 11.95 -10.17 -4.01
C ALA A 199 12.26 -11.65 -4.32
N ALA A 200 11.25 -12.51 -4.28
CA ALA A 200 11.38 -13.92 -4.64
C ALA A 200 11.71 -14.07 -6.13
N VAL A 201 11.09 -13.32 -7.03
CA VAL A 201 11.46 -13.32 -8.46
C VAL A 201 12.92 -12.91 -8.66
N LEU A 202 13.40 -11.88 -7.95
CA LEU A 202 14.81 -11.47 -8.01
C LEU A 202 15.79 -12.55 -7.53
N THR A 203 15.36 -13.38 -6.58
CA THR A 203 16.19 -14.42 -5.96
C THR A 203 16.16 -15.72 -6.77
N ASP A 204 14.96 -16.15 -7.17
CA ASP A 204 14.71 -17.43 -7.84
C ASP A 204 15.07 -17.38 -9.33
N LEU A 205 14.93 -16.21 -9.96
CA LEU A 205 15.03 -16.02 -11.41
C LEU A 205 16.02 -14.89 -11.74
N PRO A 206 17.34 -15.11 -11.54
CA PRO A 206 18.36 -14.08 -11.78
C PRO A 206 18.33 -13.57 -13.23
N GLY A 207 18.58 -12.26 -13.41
CA GLY A 207 18.57 -11.59 -14.71
C GLY A 207 17.24 -10.94 -15.10
N HIS A 208 16.23 -10.95 -14.23
CA HIS A 208 14.90 -10.35 -14.48
C HIS A 208 14.69 -9.02 -13.74
N ASP A 209 15.76 -8.40 -13.23
CA ASP A 209 15.75 -7.17 -12.44
C ASP A 209 15.00 -6.02 -13.11
N LYS A 210 15.18 -5.86 -14.44
CA LYS A 210 14.51 -4.83 -15.24
C LYS A 210 13.01 -5.03 -15.31
N MET A 211 12.55 -6.26 -15.45
CA MET A 211 11.11 -6.59 -15.47
C MET A 211 10.45 -6.33 -14.11
N VAL A 212 11.09 -6.77 -13.01
CA VAL A 212 10.65 -6.45 -11.64
C VAL A 212 10.60 -4.93 -11.45
N GLY A 213 11.63 -4.25 -11.97
CA GLY A 213 11.73 -2.80 -11.93
C GLY A 213 10.57 -2.09 -12.63
N THR A 214 10.19 -2.53 -13.83
CA THR A 214 9.04 -2.00 -14.57
C THR A 214 7.74 -2.14 -13.79
N VAL A 215 7.50 -3.30 -13.16
CA VAL A 215 6.29 -3.52 -12.33
C VAL A 215 6.27 -2.58 -11.13
N LEU A 216 7.41 -2.46 -10.43
CA LEU A 216 7.53 -1.55 -9.29
C LEU A 216 7.33 -0.09 -9.70
N ASP A 217 7.97 0.34 -10.79
CA ASP A 217 7.89 1.73 -11.26
C ASP A 217 6.48 2.07 -11.73
N GLY A 218 5.78 1.14 -12.39
CA GLY A 218 4.37 1.28 -12.72
C GLY A 218 3.48 1.42 -11.47
N PHE A 219 3.72 0.60 -10.45
CA PHE A 219 3.03 0.71 -9.17
C PHE A 219 3.27 2.06 -8.50
N LEU A 220 4.53 2.48 -8.36
CA LEU A 220 4.91 3.76 -7.74
C LEU A 220 4.37 4.96 -8.52
N GLY A 221 4.36 4.90 -9.85
CA GLY A 221 3.77 5.92 -10.72
C GLY A 221 2.25 6.04 -10.56
N SER A 222 1.56 4.95 -10.21
CA SER A 222 0.11 4.95 -9.98
C SER A 222 -0.31 5.63 -8.68
N LEU A 223 0.61 5.91 -7.75
CA LEU A 223 0.30 6.43 -6.42
C LEU A 223 -0.25 7.87 -6.45
N SER A 224 0.25 8.72 -7.36
CA SER A 224 -0.04 10.16 -7.39
C SER A 224 -1.50 10.52 -7.70
N GLY A 225 -2.29 9.62 -8.29
CA GLY A 225 -3.69 9.85 -8.63
C GLY A 225 -4.68 9.48 -7.52
N ARG A 226 -4.21 9.02 -6.35
CA ARG A 226 -5.06 8.50 -5.28
C ARG A 226 -5.59 9.60 -4.36
N ALA A 227 -6.67 9.28 -3.65
CA ALA A 227 -7.20 10.19 -2.63
C ALA A 227 -6.15 10.43 -1.52
N PRO A 228 -6.08 11.65 -0.94
CA PRO A 228 -5.00 12.02 -0.02
C PRO A 228 -4.83 11.07 1.18
N CYS A 229 -5.92 10.62 1.80
CA CYS A 229 -5.83 9.71 2.95
C CYS A 229 -5.36 8.30 2.58
N ASP A 230 -5.83 7.76 1.46
CA ASP A 230 -5.38 6.45 0.99
C ASP A 230 -3.90 6.50 0.63
N LEU A 231 -3.48 7.59 -0.02
CA LEU A 231 -2.08 7.81 -0.35
C LEU A 231 -1.20 7.99 0.91
N ALA A 232 -1.68 8.71 1.92
CA ALA A 232 -0.95 8.88 3.18
C ALA A 232 -0.72 7.55 3.92
N GLU A 233 -1.70 6.65 3.91
CA GLU A 233 -1.56 5.31 4.51
C GLU A 233 -0.59 4.42 3.71
N LEU A 234 -0.65 4.49 2.38
CA LEU A 234 0.26 3.74 1.50
C LEU A 234 1.71 4.21 1.66
N THR A 235 1.95 5.52 1.71
CA THR A 235 3.29 6.06 1.92
C THR A 235 3.82 5.75 3.31
N ASP A 236 2.95 5.69 4.32
CA ASP A 236 3.30 5.22 5.67
C ASP A 236 3.79 3.78 5.68
N TRP A 237 3.07 2.89 4.98
CA TRP A 237 3.47 1.49 4.85
C TRP A 237 4.81 1.35 4.12
N LEU A 238 4.96 2.04 2.97
CA LEU A 238 6.17 2.00 2.15
C LEU A 238 7.40 2.47 2.93
N ARG A 239 7.25 3.52 3.75
CA ARG A 239 8.33 4.06 4.59
C ARG A 239 8.73 3.12 5.73
N LYS A 240 7.78 2.41 6.33
CA LYS A 240 8.03 1.47 7.43
C LYS A 240 8.61 0.13 6.97
N ARG A 241 8.58 -0.16 5.67
CA ARG A 241 9.10 -1.41 5.13
C ARG A 241 10.61 -1.53 5.43
N PRO A 242 11.10 -2.70 5.89
CA PRO A 242 12.52 -2.96 5.96
C PRO A 242 13.21 -2.81 4.60
N ALA A 243 14.41 -2.25 4.60
CA ALA A 243 15.23 -2.15 3.41
C ALA A 243 15.67 -3.56 2.94
N SER A 244 15.46 -3.86 1.66
CA SER A 244 15.83 -5.13 1.04
C SER A 244 17.19 -5.10 0.35
N ARG A 245 17.87 -3.94 0.34
CA ARG A 245 19.18 -3.68 -0.28
C ARG A 245 19.21 -4.06 -1.77
N ASN A 246 18.08 -3.86 -2.44
CA ASN A 246 17.91 -4.14 -3.85
C ASN A 246 16.98 -3.07 -4.47
N LEU A 247 16.60 -3.25 -5.74
CA LEU A 247 15.81 -2.28 -6.49
C LEU A 247 14.43 -1.95 -5.88
N LEU A 248 13.92 -2.77 -4.94
CA LEU A 248 12.66 -2.49 -4.23
C LEU A 248 12.79 -1.29 -3.27
N ASP A 249 14.00 -0.90 -2.89
CA ASP A 249 14.25 0.26 -2.04
C ASP A 249 14.04 1.60 -2.75
N ARG A 250 13.85 1.61 -4.08
CA ARG A 250 13.50 2.82 -4.87
C ARG A 250 12.21 3.50 -4.41
N SER A 251 11.32 2.81 -3.69
CA SER A 251 10.17 3.44 -3.04
C SER A 251 10.57 4.58 -2.10
N ALA A 252 11.75 4.49 -1.46
CA ALA A 252 12.26 5.53 -0.56
C ALA A 252 12.61 6.84 -1.29
N ASP A 253 12.83 6.80 -2.60
CA ASP A 253 13.07 8.00 -3.42
C ASP A 253 11.77 8.68 -3.86
N VAL A 254 10.68 7.92 -3.93
CA VAL A 254 9.36 8.40 -4.38
C VAL A 254 8.53 8.92 -3.21
N VAL A 255 8.52 8.20 -2.09
CA VAL A 255 7.69 8.52 -0.92
C VAL A 255 7.87 9.98 -0.44
N PRO A 256 9.09 10.51 -0.25
CA PRO A 256 9.28 11.89 0.19
C PRO A 256 8.72 12.96 -0.76
N LYS A 257 8.53 12.63 -2.04
CA LYS A 257 8.01 13.57 -3.05
C LYS A 257 6.49 13.69 -3.02
N ILE A 258 5.79 12.64 -2.60
CA ILE A 258 4.32 12.56 -2.65
C ILE A 258 3.66 12.56 -1.27
N ALA A 259 4.35 12.06 -0.23
CA ALA A 259 3.79 11.92 1.11
C ALA A 259 3.41 13.26 1.77
N PRO A 260 4.20 14.35 1.69
CA PRO A 260 3.83 15.61 2.36
C PRO A 260 2.46 16.16 1.91
N ALA A 261 2.21 16.15 0.60
CA ALA A 261 0.92 16.60 0.04
C ALA A 261 -0.23 15.67 0.44
N ALA A 262 0.01 14.36 0.47
CA ALA A 262 -0.98 13.37 0.92
C ALA A 262 -1.35 13.55 2.40
N LEU A 263 -0.36 13.75 3.26
CA LEU A 263 -0.55 13.98 4.70
C LEU A 263 -1.34 15.26 4.97
N ALA A 264 -0.96 16.37 4.35
CA ALA A 264 -1.68 17.64 4.49
C ALA A 264 -3.12 17.53 3.97
N GLY A 265 -3.31 16.97 2.76
CA GLY A 265 -4.64 16.81 2.18
C GLY A 265 -5.53 15.85 2.97
N CYS A 266 -4.97 14.81 3.58
CA CYS A 266 -5.73 13.93 4.47
C CYS A 266 -6.12 14.64 5.77
N ALA A 267 -5.19 15.40 6.37
CA ALA A 267 -5.46 16.18 7.57
C ALA A 267 -6.59 17.21 7.34
N GLU A 268 -6.59 17.88 6.19
CA GLU A 268 -7.64 18.82 5.79
C GLU A 268 -9.01 18.12 5.63
N LYS A 269 -9.05 16.94 5.02
CA LYS A 269 -10.28 16.15 4.90
C LYS A 269 -10.82 15.70 6.27
N MET A 270 -9.93 15.30 7.19
CA MET A 270 -10.31 14.93 8.56
C MET A 270 -10.82 16.15 9.34
N ALA A 271 -10.17 17.30 9.22
CA ALA A 271 -10.60 18.56 9.82
C ALA A 271 -11.98 18.99 9.31
N ALA A 272 -12.23 18.88 7.99
CA ALA A 272 -13.53 19.16 7.39
C ALA A 272 -14.64 18.22 7.90
N ALA A 273 -14.29 16.99 8.30
CA ALA A 273 -15.19 16.03 8.92
C ALA A 273 -15.28 16.18 10.47
N ALA A 274 -14.68 17.23 11.04
CA ALA A 274 -14.56 17.48 12.48
C ALA A 274 -13.81 16.37 13.26
N ASP A 275 -13.05 15.50 12.57
CA ASP A 275 -12.10 14.58 13.19
C ASP A 275 -10.79 15.33 13.51
N TRP A 276 -10.85 16.18 14.54
CA TRP A 276 -9.72 17.01 14.95
C TRP A 276 -8.55 16.19 15.51
N ASN A 277 -8.81 15.02 16.10
CA ASN A 277 -7.75 14.14 16.57
C ASN A 277 -6.98 13.53 15.40
N GLY A 278 -7.68 12.97 14.40
CA GLY A 278 -7.07 12.46 13.19
C GLY A 278 -6.32 13.55 12.41
N ALA A 279 -6.94 14.71 12.23
CA ALA A 279 -6.33 15.86 11.55
C ALA A 279 -5.03 16.31 12.23
N LYS A 280 -5.06 16.50 13.56
CA LYS A 280 -3.87 16.85 14.35
C LYS A 280 -2.76 15.81 14.16
N GLY A 281 -3.10 14.53 14.23
CA GLY A 281 -2.15 13.43 14.03
C GLY A 281 -1.46 13.50 12.67
N ARG A 282 -2.22 13.74 11.59
CA ARG A 282 -1.67 13.82 10.23
C ARG A 282 -0.82 15.07 9.98
N TYR A 283 -1.20 16.23 10.53
CA TYR A 283 -0.35 17.42 10.46
C TYR A 283 0.94 17.25 11.26
N GLN A 284 0.86 16.72 12.49
CA GLN A 284 2.06 16.46 13.29
C GLN A 284 3.00 15.47 12.60
N GLN A 285 2.44 14.42 11.98
CA GLN A 285 3.21 13.47 11.21
C GLN A 285 3.99 14.13 10.06
N LEU A 286 3.40 15.10 9.37
CA LEU A 286 4.10 15.88 8.33
C LEU A 286 5.27 16.65 8.94
N LEU A 287 5.07 17.31 10.07
CA LEU A 287 6.12 18.08 10.76
C LEU A 287 7.26 17.19 11.25
N ASP A 288 6.94 16.01 11.79
CA ASP A 288 7.93 15.09 12.33
C ASP A 288 8.77 14.43 11.22
N GLN A 289 8.15 14.11 10.07
CA GLN A 289 8.80 13.39 8.98
C GLN A 289 9.43 14.32 7.93
N TYR A 290 8.88 15.53 7.77
CA TYR A 290 9.25 16.48 6.73
C TYR A 290 9.33 17.94 7.26
N PRO A 291 10.13 18.20 8.31
CA PRO A 291 10.14 19.50 9.01
C PRO A 291 10.53 20.70 8.13
N GLY A 292 11.35 20.47 7.09
CA GLY A 292 11.78 21.52 6.14
C GLY A 292 10.93 21.64 4.88
N HIS A 293 9.83 20.90 4.75
CA HIS A 293 9.01 20.94 3.53
C HIS A 293 8.19 22.23 3.45
N ALA A 294 7.88 22.69 2.23
CA ALA A 294 7.09 23.92 2.00
C ALA A 294 5.69 23.91 2.66
N LEU A 295 5.17 22.73 3.00
CA LEU A 295 3.88 22.55 3.69
C LEU A 295 3.99 22.55 5.22
N ALA A 296 5.19 22.65 5.80
CA ALA A 296 5.38 22.61 7.25
C ALA A 296 4.67 23.78 7.95
N ALA A 297 4.74 25.00 7.41
CA ALA A 297 4.02 26.14 7.96
C ALA A 297 2.50 25.91 8.02
N LYS A 298 1.91 25.41 6.92
CA LYS A 298 0.49 25.04 6.85
C LYS A 298 0.14 23.94 7.86
N ALA A 299 1.02 22.95 8.03
CA ALA A 299 0.80 21.89 9.01
C ALA A 299 0.85 22.40 10.45
N GLN A 300 1.75 23.34 10.77
CA GLN A 300 1.82 23.97 12.08
C GLN A 300 0.54 24.76 12.41
N GLU A 301 0.01 25.50 11.44
CA GLU A 301 -1.29 26.17 11.55
C GLU A 301 -2.41 25.15 11.78
N GLY A 302 -2.40 24.05 11.02
CA GLY A 302 -3.34 22.94 11.16
C GLY A 302 -3.32 22.28 12.54
N VAL A 303 -2.13 22.00 13.11
CA VAL A 303 -1.99 21.50 14.48
C VAL A 303 -2.55 22.48 15.50
N THR A 304 -2.29 23.77 15.31
CA THR A 304 -2.77 24.85 16.20
C THR A 304 -4.30 24.91 16.17
N GLN A 305 -4.90 24.91 14.97
CA GLN A 305 -6.34 24.93 14.79
C GLN A 305 -7.00 23.68 15.38
N ALA A 306 -6.49 22.49 15.08
CA ALA A 306 -7.03 21.23 15.61
C ALA A 306 -6.93 21.17 17.14
N THR A 307 -5.84 21.68 17.71
CA THR A 307 -5.68 21.77 19.18
C THR A 307 -6.74 22.68 19.79
N ARG A 308 -6.98 23.87 19.22
CA ARG A 308 -8.04 24.78 19.68
C ARG A 308 -9.43 24.14 19.64
N GLN A 309 -9.74 23.38 18.60
CA GLN A 309 -11.03 22.70 18.48
C GLN A 309 -11.20 21.57 19.51
N LEU A 310 -10.13 20.81 19.78
CA LEU A 310 -10.12 19.80 20.84
C LEU A 310 -10.28 20.42 22.23
N GLU A 311 -9.63 21.55 22.49
CA GLU A 311 -9.79 22.32 23.73
C GLU A 311 -11.23 22.82 23.90
N LEU A 312 -11.82 23.39 22.84
CA LEU A 312 -13.20 23.87 22.87
C LEU A 312 -14.19 22.72 23.13
N SER A 313 -13.99 21.56 22.50
CA SER A 313 -14.78 20.36 22.77
C SER A 313 -14.67 19.91 24.23
N ARG A 314 -13.45 19.92 24.80
CA ARG A 314 -13.22 19.61 26.21
C ARG A 314 -13.94 20.57 27.14
N LEU A 315 -13.96 21.87 26.84
CA LEU A 315 -14.72 22.86 27.62
C LEU A 315 -16.22 22.53 27.64
N ALA A 316 -16.79 22.19 26.48
CA ALA A 316 -18.19 21.80 26.39
C ALA A 316 -18.49 20.53 27.20
N THR A 317 -17.59 19.54 27.18
CA THR A 317 -17.73 18.31 27.98
C THR A 317 -17.62 18.55 29.48
N LEU A 318 -16.75 19.46 29.93
CA LEU A 318 -16.59 19.77 31.35
C LEU A 318 -17.87 20.40 31.93
N GLY A 319 -18.48 21.36 31.22
CA GLY A 319 -19.64 22.09 31.73
C GLY A 319 -19.40 22.62 33.15
N SER A 320 -20.31 22.34 34.09
CA SER A 320 -20.18 22.76 35.50
C SER A 320 -18.96 22.17 36.22
N ASN A 321 -18.39 21.05 35.73
CA ASN A 321 -17.18 20.46 36.30
C ASN A 321 -15.91 21.27 35.99
N TYR A 322 -15.99 22.30 35.14
CA TYR A 322 -14.87 23.20 34.91
C TYR A 322 -14.35 23.81 36.23
N CYS A 323 -15.26 24.16 37.14
CA CYS A 323 -14.90 24.82 38.40
C CYS A 323 -14.10 23.95 39.36
N THR A 324 -14.12 22.62 39.19
CA THR A 324 -13.31 21.69 39.97
C THR A 324 -12.05 21.27 39.22
N THR A 325 -12.11 21.18 37.89
CA THR A 325 -10.97 20.83 37.04
C THR A 325 -10.86 21.82 35.87
N PRO A 326 -10.29 23.02 36.10
CA PRO A 326 -10.16 24.03 35.07
C PRO A 326 -9.37 23.52 33.87
N ALA A 327 -9.78 23.93 32.67
CA ALA A 327 -9.09 23.63 31.43
C ALA A 327 -8.80 24.90 30.63
N THR A 328 -7.77 24.83 29.81
CA THR A 328 -7.35 25.93 28.94
C THR A 328 -8.02 25.84 27.57
N TYR A 329 -8.29 26.99 26.98
CA TYR A 329 -8.61 27.13 25.57
C TYR A 329 -7.78 28.26 24.97
N SER A 330 -6.71 27.87 24.29
CA SER A 330 -5.70 28.75 23.72
C SER A 330 -6.22 29.72 22.65
N GLY A 331 -7.42 29.47 22.12
CA GLY A 331 -8.12 30.35 21.17
C GLY A 331 -8.90 31.50 21.81
N ALA A 332 -9.02 31.54 23.14
CA ALA A 332 -9.71 32.63 23.83
C ALA A 332 -8.94 33.95 23.70
N ALA A 333 -9.67 35.07 23.70
CA ALA A 333 -9.07 36.39 23.87
C ALA A 333 -8.37 36.48 25.24
N PRO A 334 -7.26 37.22 25.36
CA PRO A 334 -6.57 37.38 26.63
C PRO A 334 -7.41 38.21 27.60
N TYR A 335 -7.29 37.92 28.89
CA TYR A 335 -7.89 38.76 29.94
C TYR A 335 -7.23 40.14 29.95
N ALA A 336 -8.05 41.20 29.98
CA ALA A 336 -7.59 42.58 29.93
C ALA A 336 -8.21 43.42 31.04
N LYS A 337 -7.34 44.00 31.89
CA LYS A 337 -7.76 44.92 32.96
C LYS A 337 -8.32 46.23 32.39
N GLY A 338 -9.29 46.82 33.08
CA GLY A 338 -10.00 48.03 32.69
C GLY A 338 -11.00 47.84 31.54
N THR A 339 -11.33 46.59 31.18
CA THR A 339 -12.29 46.28 30.11
C THR A 339 -13.32 45.25 30.55
N THR A 340 -14.42 45.14 29.82
CA THR A 340 -15.42 44.11 30.09
C THR A 340 -14.93 42.76 29.56
N ASN A 341 -14.58 41.85 30.46
CA ASN A 341 -14.19 40.49 30.15
C ASN A 341 -15.44 39.60 30.18
N ARG A 342 -15.93 39.19 28.99
CA ARG A 342 -17.11 38.31 28.90
C ARG A 342 -16.75 36.92 29.43
N ALA A 343 -17.68 36.27 30.12
CA ALA A 343 -17.41 34.99 30.75
C ALA A 343 -18.52 33.96 30.60
N VAL A 344 -18.14 32.70 30.70
CA VAL A 344 -19.06 31.62 31.05
C VAL A 344 -19.22 31.62 32.57
N VAL A 345 -20.45 31.63 33.06
CA VAL A 345 -20.74 31.67 34.50
C VAL A 345 -21.28 30.31 34.96
N HIS A 346 -20.68 29.77 36.00
CA HIS A 346 -21.09 28.51 36.63
C HIS A 346 -21.44 28.72 38.09
N HIS A 347 -22.50 28.04 38.53
CA HIS A 347 -22.95 27.99 39.92
C HIS A 347 -23.35 26.55 40.27
N PRO A 348 -23.03 26.05 41.47
CA PRO A 348 -23.27 24.65 41.86
C PRO A 348 -24.75 24.30 41.97
N ASP A 349 -25.60 25.28 42.32
CA ASP A 349 -27.04 25.06 42.49
C ASP A 349 -27.83 25.79 41.39
N LYS A 350 -28.44 25.01 40.48
CA LYS A 350 -29.28 25.50 39.38
C LYS A 350 -30.70 25.92 39.82
N SER A 351 -31.05 25.75 41.09
CA SER A 351 -32.34 26.13 41.68
C SER A 351 -32.26 27.36 42.60
N ALA A 352 -31.05 27.73 43.03
CA ALA A 352 -30.76 28.96 43.80
C ALA A 352 -30.38 30.18 42.90
N THR A 353 -30.71 30.11 41.61
CA THR A 353 -30.25 30.92 40.47
C THR A 353 -30.84 32.31 40.22
N PRO A 354 -31.90 32.84 40.88
CA PRO A 354 -32.51 34.09 40.42
C PRO A 354 -31.54 35.26 40.33
N GLN A 355 -30.57 35.34 41.24
CA GLN A 355 -29.60 36.43 41.27
C GLN A 355 -28.54 36.32 40.16
N ILE A 356 -28.18 35.11 39.75
CA ILE A 356 -27.13 34.86 38.74
C ILE A 356 -27.70 35.00 37.34
N GLU A 357 -28.98 34.64 37.14
CA GLU A 357 -29.67 34.88 35.87
C GLU A 357 -29.80 36.36 35.56
N LYS A 358 -29.99 37.20 36.59
CA LYS A 358 -30.04 38.67 36.54
C LYS A 358 -28.70 39.33 36.22
N LEU A 359 -27.60 38.59 36.10
CA LEU A 359 -26.34 39.17 35.64
C LEU A 359 -26.52 39.74 34.22
N PRO A 360 -25.97 40.96 33.95
CA PRO A 360 -26.04 41.59 32.65
C PRO A 360 -25.59 40.67 31.50
N ALA A 361 -26.30 40.74 30.36
CA ALA A 361 -26.02 39.86 29.21
C ALA A 361 -24.66 40.17 28.57
N GLU A 362 -24.21 41.43 28.63
CA GLU A 362 -22.91 41.88 28.15
C GLU A 362 -21.73 41.26 28.91
N TRP A 363 -21.94 40.74 30.13
CA TRP A 363 -20.92 40.04 30.90
C TRP A 363 -20.86 38.54 30.61
N LYS A 364 -21.92 38.00 30.02
CA LYS A 364 -22.05 36.56 29.74
C LYS A 364 -21.65 36.26 28.29
N ALA A 365 -21.04 35.11 28.05
CA ALA A 365 -20.70 34.59 26.74
C ALA A 365 -20.79 33.06 26.72
N ASP A 366 -20.84 32.48 25.51
CA ASP A 366 -20.58 31.05 25.32
C ASP A 366 -19.06 30.75 25.32
N ASN A 367 -18.70 29.46 25.25
CA ASN A 367 -17.31 29.00 25.27
C ASN A 367 -16.44 29.58 24.13
N THR A 368 -17.03 30.02 23.01
CA THR A 368 -16.29 30.54 21.85
C THR A 368 -15.95 32.02 21.97
N GLN A 369 -16.73 32.77 22.75
CA GLN A 369 -16.60 34.22 22.93
C GLN A 369 -16.11 34.62 24.33
N ALA A 370 -16.01 33.67 25.26
CA ALA A 370 -15.59 33.93 26.62
C ALA A 370 -14.07 34.18 26.73
N VAL A 371 -13.73 35.14 27.59
CA VAL A 371 -12.36 35.47 28.01
C VAL A 371 -11.98 34.71 29.27
N MET A 372 -12.97 34.42 30.13
CA MET A 372 -12.78 33.75 31.41
C MET A 372 -13.97 32.85 31.76
N VAL A 373 -13.80 31.99 32.75
CA VAL A 373 -14.87 31.22 33.39
C VAL A 373 -15.00 31.69 34.83
N VAL A 374 -16.21 32.10 35.22
CA VAL A 374 -16.52 32.58 36.57
C VAL A 374 -17.26 31.50 37.32
N CYS A 375 -16.62 30.98 38.36
CA CYS A 375 -17.14 29.99 39.28
C CYS A 375 -17.64 30.68 40.55
N ILE A 376 -18.97 30.73 40.68
CA ILE A 376 -19.65 31.30 41.84
C ILE A 376 -20.00 30.13 42.77
N GLY A 377 -19.51 30.17 44.00
CA GLY A 377 -19.80 29.18 45.03
C GLY A 377 -21.22 29.29 45.56
N ALA A 378 -21.57 28.41 46.51
CA ALA A 378 -22.88 28.42 47.13
C ALA A 378 -23.17 29.74 47.85
N LYS A 379 -24.47 30.07 47.97
CA LYS A 379 -24.94 31.23 48.71
C LYS A 379 -24.78 31.00 50.21
N GLU A 380 -24.12 31.94 50.88
CA GLU A 380 -23.87 31.94 52.32
C GLU A 380 -24.35 33.24 52.97
N PHE A 381 -24.53 33.25 54.29
CA PHE A 381 -24.72 34.48 55.05
C PHE A 381 -23.44 35.32 55.06
N GLY A 382 -23.55 36.57 54.61
CA GLY A 382 -22.54 37.60 54.73
C GLY A 382 -22.73 38.47 55.96
N ALA A 383 -22.20 39.69 55.91
CA ALA A 383 -22.35 40.66 56.99
C ALA A 383 -23.81 40.95 57.36
N ALA A 384 -24.07 41.07 58.66
CA ALA A 384 -25.37 41.51 59.18
C ALA A 384 -25.67 42.96 58.78
N VAL A 385 -26.89 43.20 58.29
CA VAL A 385 -27.35 44.52 57.85
C VAL A 385 -28.26 45.14 58.91
N ARG A 386 -29.30 44.41 59.33
CA ARG A 386 -30.29 44.93 60.29
C ARG A 386 -31.03 43.80 61.01
N THR A 387 -31.29 43.97 62.30
CA THR A 387 -32.17 43.09 63.08
C THR A 387 -33.53 43.75 63.26
N CYS A 388 -34.61 43.01 62.98
CA CYS A 388 -35.98 43.51 63.10
C CYS A 388 -36.86 42.60 63.95
N ARG A 389 -37.83 43.21 64.64
CA ARG A 389 -38.72 42.51 65.56
C ARG A 389 -40.02 42.15 64.84
N TYR A 390 -40.39 40.89 64.89
CA TYR A 390 -41.62 40.38 64.30
C TYR A 390 -42.51 39.77 65.36
N ARG A 391 -43.81 39.98 65.23
CA ARG A 391 -44.82 39.33 66.06
C ARG A 391 -45.46 38.21 65.26
N SER A 392 -45.41 37.00 65.79
CA SER A 392 -46.11 35.85 65.24
C SER A 392 -47.62 36.06 65.27
N LEU A 393 -48.30 35.77 64.16
CA LEU A 393 -49.76 35.89 64.07
C LEU A 393 -50.49 34.73 64.76
N SER A 394 -49.84 33.58 64.95
CA SER A 394 -50.47 32.38 65.54
C SER A 394 -50.35 32.33 67.06
N ASP A 395 -49.19 32.68 67.62
CA ASP A 395 -48.89 32.56 69.05
C ASP A 395 -48.49 33.88 69.73
N SER A 396 -48.57 35.02 69.02
CA SER A 396 -48.25 36.37 69.50
C SER A 396 -46.83 36.58 70.03
N ARG A 397 -45.91 35.60 69.89
CA ARG A 397 -44.52 35.73 70.34
C ARG A 397 -43.76 36.76 69.50
N ILE A 398 -42.90 37.53 70.15
CA ILE A 398 -42.00 38.46 69.46
C ILE A 398 -40.67 37.76 69.23
N GLN A 399 -40.21 37.75 67.99
CA GLN A 399 -38.91 37.19 67.59
C GLN A 399 -38.07 38.26 66.89
N ASN A 400 -36.76 38.20 67.10
CA ASN A 400 -35.80 39.05 66.40
C ASN A 400 -35.26 38.26 65.21
N VAL A 401 -35.32 38.85 64.01
CA VAL A 401 -34.79 38.25 62.79
C VAL A 401 -33.68 39.16 62.27
N THR A 402 -32.48 38.60 62.12
CA THR A 402 -31.35 39.31 61.52
C THR A 402 -31.37 39.13 60.01
N PHE A 403 -31.32 40.23 59.28
CA PHE A 403 -31.14 40.25 57.84
C PHE A 403 -29.66 40.42 57.52
N ASN A 404 -29.10 39.43 56.84
CA ASN A 404 -27.70 39.37 56.44
C ASN A 404 -27.57 39.54 54.92
N LYS A 405 -26.46 40.12 54.46
CA LYS A 405 -26.12 40.15 53.03
C LYS A 405 -26.02 38.74 52.46
N MET A 406 -26.24 38.60 51.16
CA MET A 406 -25.90 37.36 50.46
C MET A 406 -24.41 37.37 50.16
N ALA A 407 -23.68 36.34 50.55
CA ALA A 407 -22.26 36.22 50.25
C ALA A 407 -21.98 35.02 49.34
N PHE A 408 -21.08 35.22 48.38
CA PHE A 408 -20.64 34.21 47.42
C PHE A 408 -19.13 34.23 47.31
N THR A 409 -18.48 33.06 47.39
CA THR A 409 -17.09 32.92 46.96
C THR A 409 -17.03 32.91 45.44
N VAL A 410 -16.18 33.73 44.84
CA VAL A 410 -16.07 33.86 43.38
C VAL A 410 -14.63 33.64 42.96
N LYS A 411 -14.43 32.68 42.06
CA LYS A 411 -13.15 32.47 41.37
C LYS A 411 -13.34 32.62 39.88
N ALA A 412 -12.51 33.43 39.24
CA ALA A 412 -12.47 33.56 37.79
C ALA A 412 -11.15 33.05 37.24
N TYR A 413 -11.23 32.19 36.23
CA TYR A 413 -10.09 31.63 35.53
C TYR A 413 -10.00 32.24 34.13
N GLU A 414 -8.86 32.82 33.77
CA GLU A 414 -8.61 33.23 32.38
C GLU A 414 -8.65 31.98 31.50
N LEU A 415 -9.50 32.00 30.48
CA LEU A 415 -9.76 30.81 29.69
C LEU A 415 -8.55 30.44 28.83
N ARG A 416 -7.79 31.44 28.36
CA ARG A 416 -6.60 31.26 27.52
C ARG A 416 -5.46 30.53 28.24
N THR A 417 -5.22 30.85 29.50
CA THR A 417 -4.06 30.39 30.26
C THR A 417 -4.42 29.39 31.36
N GLY A 418 -5.68 29.37 31.80
CA GLY A 418 -6.15 28.61 32.96
C GLY A 418 -5.81 29.24 34.31
N ASN A 419 -5.15 30.40 34.31
CA ASN A 419 -4.73 31.05 35.55
C ASN A 419 -5.91 31.71 36.26
N VAL A 420 -5.87 31.71 37.60
CA VAL A 420 -6.83 32.47 38.40
C VAL A 420 -6.52 33.95 38.24
N VAL A 421 -7.49 34.72 37.73
CA VAL A 421 -7.38 36.18 37.59
C VAL A 421 -8.15 36.91 38.68
N ILE A 422 -9.15 36.25 39.28
CA ILE A 422 -9.95 36.80 40.38
C ILE A 422 -10.22 35.68 41.39
N ASP A 423 -9.97 35.96 42.67
CA ASP A 423 -10.35 35.12 43.80
C ASP A 423 -10.82 36.06 44.91
N THR A 424 -12.13 36.11 45.15
CA THR A 424 -12.74 37.09 46.06
C THR A 424 -14.04 36.58 46.67
N ARG A 425 -14.55 37.32 47.65
CA ARG A 425 -15.89 37.12 48.23
C ARG A 425 -16.77 38.32 47.84
N VAL A 426 -17.85 38.05 47.13
CA VAL A 426 -18.84 39.06 46.74
C VAL A 426 -19.96 39.06 47.77
N GLU A 427 -20.26 40.24 48.32
CA GLU A 427 -21.43 40.43 49.19
C GLU A 427 -22.47 41.33 48.51
N VAL A 428 -23.69 40.84 48.39
CA VAL A 428 -24.82 41.55 47.81
C VAL A 428 -25.72 42.07 48.92
N GLY A 429 -25.89 43.39 48.93
CA GLY A 429 -26.86 44.08 49.79
C GLY A 429 -28.28 44.00 49.24
N GLY A 430 -29.24 44.62 49.95
CA GLY A 430 -30.62 44.66 49.50
C GLY A 430 -31.56 45.22 50.55
N ALA A 431 -32.85 45.19 50.24
CA ALA A 431 -33.90 45.60 51.15
C ALA A 431 -33.97 44.68 52.38
N THR A 432 -34.32 45.25 53.53
CA THR A 432 -34.43 44.52 54.80
C THR A 432 -35.74 44.84 55.50
N CYS A 433 -36.16 43.93 56.37
CA CYS A 433 -37.33 44.08 57.23
C CYS A 433 -38.65 44.37 56.50
N PRO A 434 -39.11 43.45 55.63
CA PRO A 434 -40.44 43.55 55.05
C PRO A 434 -41.51 43.52 56.15
N GLN A 435 -42.70 44.05 55.86
CA GLN A 435 -43.79 44.09 56.84
C GLN A 435 -44.27 42.70 57.27
N LEU A 436 -44.20 41.73 56.36
CA LEU A 436 -44.59 40.35 56.59
C LEU A 436 -43.43 39.41 56.23
N ILE A 437 -43.22 38.39 57.05
CA ILE A 437 -42.30 37.29 56.80
C ILE A 437 -43.02 35.97 57.01
N THR A 438 -42.71 34.98 56.18
CA THR A 438 -43.25 33.64 56.30
C THR A 438 -42.23 32.72 56.99
N GLY A 439 -42.77 31.84 57.85
CA GLY A 439 -42.05 30.78 58.54
C GLY A 439 -42.95 29.55 58.67
N PHE A 440 -42.37 28.38 58.93
CA PHE A 440 -43.15 27.15 59.13
C PHE A 440 -43.69 27.10 60.56
N GLU A 441 -44.91 26.58 60.72
CA GLU A 441 -45.57 26.45 62.02
C GLU A 441 -44.69 25.63 62.99
N GLY A 442 -44.44 26.16 64.19
CA GLY A 442 -43.56 25.53 65.18
C GLY A 442 -42.05 25.79 65.01
N SER A 443 -41.60 26.56 64.02
CA SER A 443 -40.18 26.91 63.85
C SER A 443 -39.81 28.27 64.48
N VAL A 444 -38.61 28.37 65.05
CA VAL A 444 -38.00 29.67 65.38
C VAL A 444 -37.64 30.33 64.05
N LEU A 445 -38.01 31.59 63.87
CA LEU A 445 -37.63 32.36 62.69
C LEU A 445 -36.10 32.49 62.68
N SER A 446 -35.46 31.79 61.74
CA SER A 446 -34.04 31.88 61.50
C SER A 446 -33.68 33.24 60.89
N ASP A 447 -32.39 33.57 60.93
CA ASP A 447 -31.82 34.65 60.12
C ASP A 447 -32.23 34.51 58.64
N LYS A 448 -32.36 35.66 57.98
CA LYS A 448 -32.84 35.79 56.60
C LYS A 448 -31.81 36.53 55.76
N TYR A 449 -31.83 36.26 54.45
CA TYR A 449 -31.10 37.07 53.48
C TYR A 449 -31.84 38.39 53.23
N VAL A 450 -31.09 39.44 52.90
CA VAL A 450 -31.65 40.66 52.28
C VAL A 450 -32.31 40.33 50.95
N GLU A 451 -33.24 41.17 50.48
CA GLU A 451 -33.83 41.03 49.14
C GLU A 451 -33.15 42.00 48.15
N PRO A 452 -32.27 41.51 47.25
CA PRO A 452 -31.49 42.38 46.37
C PRO A 452 -32.28 42.88 45.16
N SER A 453 -32.07 44.15 44.79
CA SER A 453 -32.48 44.67 43.48
C SER A 453 -31.48 44.27 42.39
N ASP A 454 -31.87 44.41 41.12
CA ASP A 454 -30.96 44.16 39.99
C ASP A 454 -29.75 45.09 40.00
N ALA A 455 -29.92 46.32 40.53
CA ALA A 455 -28.83 47.28 40.72
C ALA A 455 -27.86 46.84 41.82
N ASP A 456 -28.36 46.24 42.91
CA ASP A 456 -27.50 45.69 43.98
C ASP A 456 -26.64 44.54 43.45
N ILE A 457 -27.23 43.63 42.67
CA ILE A 457 -26.53 42.50 42.04
C ILE A 457 -25.47 43.03 41.06
N ARG A 458 -25.85 43.95 40.16
CA ARG A 458 -24.92 44.54 39.20
C ARG A 458 -23.74 45.21 39.91
N THR A 459 -24.01 46.03 40.92
CA THR A 459 -22.95 46.75 41.64
C THR A 459 -22.00 45.80 42.35
N ALA A 460 -22.52 44.74 42.99
CA ALA A 460 -21.70 43.77 43.70
C ALA A 460 -20.81 42.92 42.77
N PHE A 461 -21.32 42.53 41.60
CA PHE A 461 -20.59 41.68 40.65
C PHE A 461 -19.77 42.44 39.60
N ALA A 462 -20.00 43.73 39.37
CA ALA A 462 -19.27 44.52 38.37
C ALA A 462 -17.73 44.37 38.45
N PRO A 463 -17.09 44.41 39.64
CA PRO A 463 -15.63 44.26 39.75
C PRO A 463 -15.11 42.92 39.21
N ILE A 464 -15.95 41.89 39.10
CA ILE A 464 -15.57 40.60 38.53
C ILE A 464 -15.42 40.70 37.01
N PHE A 465 -16.30 41.45 36.34
CA PHE A 465 -16.40 41.47 34.89
C PHE A 465 -15.74 42.69 34.24
N THR A 466 -15.59 43.79 34.97
CA THR A 466 -15.09 45.07 34.44
C THR A 466 -13.80 45.54 35.15
N SER A 467 -13.04 44.61 35.75
CA SER A 467 -11.78 44.89 36.44
C SER A 467 -10.66 45.29 35.50
#